data_AF-A0A921KLH5-F1
#
_entry.id   AF-A0A921KLH5-F1
#
_cell.length_a   1.000
_cell.length_b   1.000
_cell.length_c   1.000
_cell.angle_alpha   90.00
_cell.angle_beta   90.00
_cell.angle_gamma   90.00
#
_symmetry.space_group_name_H-M   'P 1'
#
loop_
_entity.id
_entity.type
_entity.pdbx_description
1 polymer ?
#
loop_
_entity_poly.entity_id
_entity_poly.type
_entity_poly.pdbx_seq_one_letter_code
_entity_poly.pdbx_strand_id
1 'polypeptide(L)'
;MGRARSALLALLAACCLASCGVPIDTPAPSEAEVLDYATLQCPNEDFEVVSSEEVRAVPQKVVYTLRSTERDLTFTASGEITEPVSGKFPSGPKPRVSCDYPSAVRDLYHDDVVTELSEQIAGQGESGIIFFPDWPELYVRNYAQLEEALALLEEVDALYEPELSYNPAEWVRENASTSVAIRWFDGTFSAEDGDPTGWKQLGDVALYGELDAEEDLETLASAYAQLIADSVAPADATLPERLLEALHRTTIDRIAVRGEEVPFGLGETSWGDATNPYQRDHISAGGGVVAHWSDEQGCYLVRVNMDGTDPRDRDESGSWLVQQVAQLAGGSYEDDAIGFSWEVDGMRGHMEYIGLENDRKVARLELNGRISTVSCSAEEAGLSDAVAMPAEDFAALFGLTASVDEAEGVIHLE
;
A
#
# COMPACT_ATOMS: atom_id res chain seq x y z
N MET A 1 -2.70 -55.27 13.95
CA MET A 1 -2.78 -53.78 14.02
C MET A 1 -1.50 -53.04 13.60
N GLY A 2 -0.32 -53.68 13.48
CA GLY A 2 0.93 -52.99 13.09
C GLY A 2 1.06 -52.63 11.60
N ARG A 3 0.58 -53.47 10.67
CA ARG A 3 0.73 -53.25 9.22
C ARG A 3 -0.07 -52.06 8.67
N ALA A 4 -1.25 -51.79 9.22
CA ALA A 4 -2.08 -50.65 8.82
C ALA A 4 -1.50 -49.31 9.30
N ARG A 5 -0.84 -49.29 10.48
CA ARG A 5 -0.15 -48.08 10.99
C ARG A 5 1.11 -47.76 10.20
N SER A 6 1.87 -48.76 9.76
CA SER A 6 3.05 -48.54 8.91
C SER A 6 2.69 -48.05 7.51
N ALA A 7 1.58 -48.50 6.93
CA ALA A 7 1.09 -47.99 5.65
C ALA A 7 0.60 -46.53 5.76
N LEU A 8 -0.08 -46.19 6.85
CA LEU A 8 -0.55 -44.82 7.11
C LEU A 8 0.62 -43.85 7.35
N LEU A 9 1.67 -44.29 8.07
CA LEU A 9 2.90 -43.51 8.28
C LEU A 9 3.72 -43.33 7.01
N ALA A 10 3.75 -44.33 6.12
CA ALA A 10 4.40 -44.21 4.82
C ALA A 10 3.62 -43.26 3.88
N LEU A 11 2.28 -43.26 3.94
CA LEU A 11 1.45 -42.33 3.21
C LEU A 11 1.59 -40.89 3.73
N LEU A 12 1.63 -40.71 5.06
CA LEU A 12 1.88 -39.42 5.71
C LEU A 12 3.30 -38.90 5.41
N ALA A 13 4.32 -39.76 5.38
CA ALA A 13 5.67 -39.37 4.98
C ALA A 13 5.78 -39.00 3.49
N ALA A 14 5.02 -39.67 2.61
CA ALA A 14 4.94 -39.33 1.19
C ALA A 14 4.20 -37.99 0.97
N CYS A 15 3.14 -37.71 1.73
CA CYS A 15 2.45 -36.41 1.68
C CYS A 15 3.29 -35.27 2.27
N CYS A 16 4.13 -35.52 3.28
CA CYS A 16 5.04 -34.52 3.85
C CYS A 16 6.29 -34.22 2.98
N LEU A 17 6.58 -35.04 1.96
CA LEU A 17 7.67 -34.81 1.00
C LEU A 17 7.21 -34.06 -0.27
N ALA A 18 5.90 -33.78 -0.41
CA ALA A 18 5.34 -33.07 -1.55
C ALA A 18 5.63 -31.55 -1.54
N SER A 19 6.37 -31.03 -0.56
CA SER A 19 6.89 -29.64 -0.57
C SER A 19 8.33 -29.53 -1.09
N CYS A 20 8.94 -30.63 -1.55
CA CYS A 20 10.29 -30.62 -2.10
C CYS A 20 10.24 -30.32 -3.61
N GLY A 21 10.99 -29.31 -4.07
CA GLY A 21 11.09 -28.98 -5.50
C GLY A 21 11.68 -30.13 -6.34
N VAL A 22 11.68 -29.95 -7.65
CA VAL A 22 12.21 -30.91 -8.61
C VAL A 22 13.75 -30.82 -8.70
N PRO A 23 14.45 -31.89 -9.08
CA PRO A 23 15.88 -31.82 -9.42
C PRO A 23 16.18 -30.71 -10.43
N ILE A 24 17.32 -30.01 -10.31
CA ILE A 24 17.68 -28.89 -11.20
C ILE A 24 17.91 -29.33 -12.66
N ASP A 25 18.19 -30.62 -12.85
CA ASP A 25 18.36 -31.29 -14.15
C ASP A 25 17.05 -31.88 -14.70
N THR A 26 15.91 -31.64 -14.03
CA THR A 26 14.58 -31.98 -14.55
C THR A 26 14.39 -31.31 -15.92
N PRO A 27 13.82 -32.02 -16.91
CA PRO A 27 13.46 -31.41 -18.18
C PRO A 27 12.59 -30.17 -17.99
N ALA A 28 12.81 -29.15 -18.82
CA ALA A 28 11.87 -28.05 -18.93
C ALA A 28 10.44 -28.59 -19.22
N PRO A 29 9.38 -27.86 -18.84
CA PRO A 29 8.01 -28.16 -19.26
C PRO A 29 7.92 -28.49 -20.75
N SER A 30 7.09 -29.49 -21.06
CA SER A 30 6.94 -29.99 -22.42
C SER A 30 6.36 -28.92 -23.35
N GLU A 31 6.59 -29.07 -24.66
CA GLU A 31 5.99 -28.21 -25.68
C GLU A 31 4.48 -28.09 -25.51
N ALA A 32 3.77 -29.20 -25.29
CA ALA A 32 2.32 -29.18 -25.08
C ALA A 32 1.92 -28.33 -23.87
N GLU A 33 2.62 -28.44 -22.74
CA GLU A 33 2.34 -27.61 -21.54
C GLU A 33 2.59 -26.11 -21.80
N VAL A 34 3.63 -25.79 -22.57
CA VAL A 34 3.96 -24.40 -22.92
C VAL A 34 2.94 -23.82 -23.90
N LEU A 35 2.52 -24.58 -24.92
CA LEU A 35 1.52 -24.15 -25.90
C LEU A 35 0.10 -24.08 -25.31
N ASP A 36 -0.26 -24.99 -24.39
CA ASP A 36 -1.52 -24.90 -23.64
C ASP A 36 -1.56 -23.61 -22.81
N TYR A 37 -0.45 -23.24 -22.16
CA TYR A 37 -0.35 -21.97 -21.44
C TYR A 37 -0.38 -20.76 -22.38
N ALA A 38 0.30 -20.81 -23.53
CA ALA A 38 0.23 -19.74 -24.52
C ALA A 38 -1.20 -19.53 -25.03
N THR A 39 -1.98 -20.60 -25.22
CA THR A 39 -3.41 -20.53 -25.58
C THR A 39 -4.25 -19.86 -24.48
N LEU A 40 -3.92 -20.08 -23.21
CA LEU A 40 -4.59 -19.37 -22.10
C LEU A 40 -4.27 -17.87 -22.08
N GLN A 41 -3.06 -17.49 -22.50
CA GLN A 41 -2.63 -16.09 -22.51
C GLN A 41 -3.04 -15.34 -23.79
N CYS A 42 -3.25 -16.06 -24.89
CA CYS A 42 -3.71 -15.57 -26.19
C CYS A 42 -5.10 -16.17 -26.50
N PRO A 43 -6.16 -15.81 -25.74
CA PRO A 43 -7.44 -16.53 -25.82
C PRO A 43 -8.27 -16.21 -27.07
N ASN A 44 -7.96 -15.13 -27.78
CA ASN A 44 -8.80 -14.59 -28.86
C ASN A 44 -8.13 -14.64 -30.25
N GLU A 45 -6.87 -15.06 -30.32
CA GLU A 45 -6.14 -15.21 -31.59
C GLU A 45 -5.53 -16.61 -31.68
N ASP A 46 -5.53 -17.16 -32.89
CA ASP A 46 -4.76 -18.35 -33.22
C ASP A 46 -3.28 -17.98 -33.46
N PHE A 47 -2.36 -18.93 -33.23
CA PHE A 47 -0.93 -18.73 -33.42
C PHE A 47 -0.23 -19.99 -33.95
N GLU A 48 0.94 -19.80 -34.54
CA GLU A 48 1.82 -20.87 -34.97
C GLU A 48 3.22 -20.76 -34.36
N VAL A 49 3.88 -21.91 -34.15
CA VAL A 49 5.27 -21.96 -33.70
C VAL A 49 6.19 -21.70 -34.90
N VAL A 50 6.93 -20.61 -34.85
CA VAL A 50 7.86 -20.20 -35.91
C VAL A 50 9.27 -20.74 -35.68
N SER A 51 9.70 -20.79 -34.41
CA SER A 51 10.98 -21.36 -34.02
C SER A 51 10.99 -21.81 -32.57
N SER A 52 11.93 -22.69 -32.22
CA SER A 52 12.24 -23.04 -30.84
C SER A 52 13.75 -23.00 -30.60
N GLU A 53 14.14 -22.52 -29.42
CA GLU A 53 15.51 -22.45 -28.95
C GLU A 53 15.64 -23.19 -27.61
N GLU A 54 16.50 -24.21 -27.60
CA GLU A 54 16.90 -24.89 -26.37
C GLU A 54 18.12 -24.19 -25.78
N VAL A 55 17.94 -23.50 -24.64
CA VAL A 55 19.03 -22.90 -23.90
C VAL A 55 19.72 -24.00 -23.09
N ARG A 56 20.84 -24.49 -23.62
CA ARG A 56 21.65 -25.57 -23.01
C ARG A 56 22.43 -25.08 -21.79
N ALA A 57 21.70 -24.66 -20.76
CA ALA A 57 22.21 -24.35 -19.44
C ALA A 57 21.46 -25.20 -18.40
N VAL A 58 22.03 -25.34 -17.21
CA VAL A 58 21.31 -25.84 -16.03
C VAL A 58 21.01 -24.60 -15.17
N PRO A 59 19.75 -24.33 -14.83
CA PRO A 59 18.55 -25.10 -15.16
C PRO A 59 18.14 -25.03 -16.65
N GLN A 60 17.46 -26.08 -17.13
CA GLN A 60 17.02 -26.19 -18.52
C GLN A 60 15.92 -25.16 -18.85
N LYS A 61 16.01 -24.57 -20.05
CA LYS A 61 15.03 -23.63 -20.59
C LYS A 61 14.82 -23.87 -22.08
N VAL A 62 13.56 -23.85 -22.51
CA VAL A 62 13.18 -23.86 -23.92
C VAL A 62 12.30 -22.65 -24.19
N VAL A 63 12.65 -21.89 -25.22
CA VAL A 63 11.89 -20.72 -25.67
C VAL A 63 11.28 -21.03 -27.03
N TYR A 64 9.98 -20.78 -27.18
CA TYR A 64 9.23 -20.91 -28.42
C TYR A 64 8.89 -19.51 -28.90
N THR A 65 9.22 -19.21 -30.15
CA THR A 65 8.76 -18.00 -30.85
C THR A 65 7.46 -18.34 -31.55
N LEU A 66 6.41 -17.62 -31.20
CA LEU A 66 5.05 -17.77 -31.66
C LEU A 66 4.68 -16.57 -32.52
N ARG A 67 3.85 -16.77 -33.54
CA ARG A 67 3.33 -15.70 -34.39
C ARG A 67 1.81 -15.82 -34.52
N SER A 68 1.11 -14.71 -34.32
CA SER A 68 -0.34 -14.64 -34.56
C SER A 68 -0.64 -14.97 -36.03
N THR A 69 -1.71 -15.73 -36.28
CA THR A 69 -2.19 -15.98 -37.65
C THR A 69 -3.12 -14.87 -38.16
N GLU A 70 -3.55 -13.97 -37.28
CA GLU A 70 -4.53 -12.93 -37.58
C GLU A 70 -3.89 -11.57 -37.88
N ARG A 71 -2.66 -11.33 -37.42
CA ARG A 71 -1.92 -10.08 -37.60
C ARG A 71 -0.40 -10.25 -37.49
N ASP A 72 0.33 -9.19 -37.83
CA ASP A 72 1.79 -9.13 -37.71
C ASP A 72 2.21 -8.90 -36.25
N LEU A 73 2.03 -9.93 -35.41
CA LEU A 73 2.44 -9.94 -34.00
C LEU A 73 3.25 -11.20 -33.72
N THR A 74 4.43 -11.01 -33.13
CA THR A 74 5.31 -12.10 -32.69
C THR A 74 5.53 -11.99 -31.19
N PHE A 75 5.48 -13.12 -30.51
CA PHE A 75 5.62 -13.22 -29.07
C PHE A 75 6.37 -14.52 -28.70
N THR A 76 6.75 -14.68 -27.45
CA THR A 76 7.48 -15.83 -26.93
C THR A 76 6.73 -16.51 -25.80
N ALA A 77 6.81 -17.84 -25.79
CA ALA A 77 6.43 -18.67 -24.65
C ALA A 77 7.62 -19.52 -24.23
N SER A 78 7.80 -19.75 -22.94
CA SER A 78 8.93 -20.54 -22.46
C SER A 78 8.56 -21.47 -21.32
N GLY A 79 9.22 -22.63 -21.32
CA GLY A 79 9.26 -23.55 -20.20
C GLY A 79 10.67 -23.53 -19.61
N GLU A 80 10.78 -23.33 -18.30
CA GLU A 80 12.07 -23.34 -17.60
C GLU A 80 11.95 -24.00 -16.22
N ILE A 81 13.06 -24.52 -15.71
CA ILE A 81 13.21 -24.83 -14.29
C ILE A 81 13.79 -23.59 -13.61
N THR A 82 13.10 -23.03 -12.61
CA THR A 82 13.60 -21.86 -11.86
C THR A 82 14.06 -22.28 -10.46
N GLU A 83 15.17 -21.71 -10.00
CA GLU A 83 15.50 -21.72 -8.57
C GLU A 83 14.68 -20.64 -7.83
N PRO A 84 14.22 -20.90 -6.60
CA PRO A 84 13.49 -19.91 -5.82
C PRO A 84 14.40 -18.73 -5.42
N VAL A 85 13.86 -17.52 -5.52
CA VAL A 85 14.63 -16.26 -5.43
C VAL A 85 14.91 -15.81 -3.98
N SER A 86 14.38 -16.46 -2.92
CA SER A 86 14.76 -16.09 -1.54
C SER A 86 14.62 -17.19 -0.48
N GLY A 87 15.54 -17.12 0.50
CA GLY A 87 15.70 -18.08 1.58
C GLY A 87 14.98 -17.67 2.88
N LYS A 88 13.90 -18.39 3.18
CA LYS A 88 13.46 -18.66 4.57
C LYS A 88 13.03 -20.12 4.74
N PHE A 89 12.62 -20.78 3.65
CA PHE A 89 12.35 -22.22 3.60
C PHE A 89 13.11 -22.85 2.42
N PRO A 90 13.73 -24.03 2.58
CA PRO A 90 14.35 -24.74 1.47
C PRO A 90 13.24 -25.22 0.51
N SER A 91 12.90 -24.40 -0.47
CA SER A 91 12.16 -24.83 -1.64
C SER A 91 13.19 -25.23 -2.70
N GLY A 92 13.01 -26.40 -3.31
CA GLY A 92 13.85 -26.83 -4.43
C GLY A 92 13.45 -26.11 -5.73
N PRO A 93 14.20 -26.34 -6.81
CA PRO A 93 13.83 -25.86 -8.15
C PRO A 93 12.39 -26.22 -8.52
N LYS A 94 11.73 -25.42 -9.36
CA LYS A 94 10.34 -25.64 -9.78
C LYS A 94 10.17 -25.38 -11.27
N PRO A 95 9.31 -26.16 -11.95
CA PRO A 95 8.91 -25.84 -13.32
C PRO A 95 8.12 -24.54 -13.35
N ARG A 96 8.40 -23.72 -14.35
CA ARG A 96 7.70 -22.48 -14.65
C ARG A 96 7.41 -22.45 -16.15
N VAL A 97 6.17 -22.07 -16.48
CA VAL A 97 5.77 -21.74 -17.84
C VAL A 97 5.46 -20.24 -17.87
N SER A 98 5.79 -19.58 -18.98
CA SER A 98 5.51 -18.16 -19.20
C SER A 98 5.18 -17.91 -20.67
N CYS A 99 4.46 -16.83 -20.93
CA CYS A 99 4.14 -16.31 -22.26
C CYS A 99 4.14 -14.78 -22.16
N ASP A 100 4.77 -14.08 -23.10
CA ASP A 100 4.86 -12.63 -23.11
C ASP A 100 3.83 -11.96 -24.04
N TYR A 101 2.86 -12.71 -24.56
CA TYR A 101 1.82 -12.20 -25.46
C TYR A 101 1.18 -10.88 -24.97
N PRO A 102 0.77 -10.73 -23.69
CA PRO A 102 0.25 -9.45 -23.21
C PRO A 102 1.23 -8.27 -23.34
N SER A 103 2.51 -8.50 -22.99
CA SER A 103 3.57 -7.51 -23.16
C SER A 103 3.79 -7.18 -24.63
N ALA A 104 3.79 -8.20 -25.50
CA ALA A 104 3.96 -8.00 -26.94
C ALA A 104 2.81 -7.20 -27.56
N VAL A 105 1.58 -7.38 -27.09
CA VAL A 105 0.43 -6.54 -27.48
C VAL A 105 0.62 -5.11 -26.99
N ARG A 106 0.96 -4.91 -25.71
CA ARG A 106 1.20 -3.55 -25.17
C ARG A 106 2.28 -2.81 -25.95
N ASP A 107 3.38 -3.48 -26.28
CA ASP A 107 4.52 -2.90 -26.97
C ASP A 107 4.18 -2.46 -28.42
N LEU A 108 3.07 -2.91 -29.00
CA LEU A 108 2.57 -2.39 -30.29
C LEU A 108 2.11 -0.92 -30.20
N TYR A 109 1.63 -0.49 -29.03
CA TYR A 109 0.97 0.79 -28.84
C TYR A 109 1.74 1.74 -27.92
N HIS A 110 2.54 1.19 -27.01
CA HIS A 110 3.25 1.95 -25.98
C HIS A 110 4.05 3.14 -26.53
N ASP A 111 4.88 2.91 -27.55
CA ASP A 111 5.75 3.97 -28.11
C ASP A 111 4.95 5.06 -28.82
N ASP A 112 3.84 4.70 -29.47
CA ASP A 112 2.93 5.66 -30.12
C ASP A 112 2.20 6.50 -29.07
N VAL A 113 1.71 5.88 -27.99
CA VAL A 113 1.11 6.56 -26.83
C VAL A 113 2.09 7.56 -26.22
N VAL A 114 3.32 7.13 -25.92
CA VAL A 114 4.34 7.99 -25.31
C VAL A 114 4.72 9.14 -26.23
N THR A 115 4.81 8.87 -27.53
CA THR A 115 5.12 9.90 -28.54
C THR A 115 4.01 10.94 -28.61
N GLU A 116 2.75 10.50 -28.74
CA GLU A 116 1.60 11.41 -28.85
C GLU A 116 1.46 12.28 -27.59
N LEU A 117 1.54 11.68 -26.39
CA LEU A 117 1.52 12.44 -25.13
C LEU A 117 2.65 13.46 -25.06
N SER A 118 3.86 13.09 -25.48
CA SER A 118 5.01 14.00 -25.50
C SER A 118 4.78 15.19 -26.43
N GLU A 119 4.23 14.95 -27.62
CA GLU A 119 3.98 16.00 -28.62
C GLU A 119 2.88 16.97 -28.17
N GLN A 120 1.77 16.45 -27.64
CA GLN A 120 0.65 17.29 -27.19
C GLN A 120 1.04 18.15 -25.97
N ILE A 121 1.78 17.59 -25.01
CA ILE A 121 2.15 18.30 -23.78
C ILE A 121 3.27 19.31 -24.02
N ALA A 122 4.21 19.05 -24.93
CA ALA A 122 5.24 20.02 -25.31
C ALA A 122 4.64 21.35 -25.82
N GLY A 123 3.41 21.34 -26.31
CA GLY A 123 2.67 22.53 -26.75
C GLY A 123 2.18 23.45 -25.62
N GLN A 124 2.14 22.99 -24.36
CA GLN A 124 1.52 23.70 -23.23
C GLN A 124 2.44 24.72 -22.53
N GLY A 125 3.75 24.66 -22.76
CA GLY A 125 4.74 25.58 -22.17
C GLY A 125 5.07 25.30 -20.69
N GLU A 126 5.90 26.15 -20.08
CA GLU A 126 6.52 25.92 -18.75
C GLU A 126 5.54 25.87 -17.56
N SER A 127 4.28 26.28 -17.75
CA SER A 127 3.24 26.26 -16.72
C SER A 127 2.18 25.17 -16.93
N GLY A 128 2.35 24.30 -17.93
CA GLY A 128 1.42 23.23 -18.27
C GLY A 128 1.54 21.99 -17.37
N ILE A 129 1.01 20.88 -17.87
CA ILE A 129 1.23 19.54 -17.33
C ILE A 129 2.69 19.14 -17.63
N ILE A 130 3.30 18.32 -16.77
CA ILE A 130 4.63 17.75 -17.03
C ILE A 130 4.48 16.26 -17.29
N PHE A 131 5.15 15.78 -18.33
CA PHE A 131 5.15 14.38 -18.72
C PHE A 131 6.55 13.78 -18.62
N PHE A 132 6.66 12.62 -17.97
CA PHE A 132 7.85 11.78 -18.00
C PHE A 132 7.59 10.55 -18.88
N PRO A 133 8.38 10.33 -19.95
CA PRO A 133 8.12 9.27 -20.92
C PRO A 133 8.70 7.90 -20.54
N ASP A 134 9.81 7.86 -19.79
CA ASP A 134 10.49 6.61 -19.42
C ASP A 134 9.61 5.71 -18.53
N TRP A 135 8.76 6.36 -17.74
CA TRP A 135 7.67 5.78 -16.99
C TRP A 135 6.49 6.73 -17.20
N PRO A 136 5.50 6.39 -18.04
CA PRO A 136 4.43 7.31 -18.40
C PRO A 136 3.77 7.92 -17.16
N GLU A 137 4.11 9.16 -16.88
CA GLU A 137 3.75 9.85 -15.64
C GLU A 137 3.34 11.29 -15.97
N LEU A 138 2.15 11.67 -15.53
CA LEU A 138 1.62 13.03 -15.68
C LEU A 138 1.59 13.72 -14.33
N TYR A 139 2.17 14.91 -14.29
CA TYR A 139 2.24 15.75 -13.11
C TYR A 139 1.33 16.97 -13.27
N VAL A 140 0.34 17.07 -12.39
CA VAL A 140 -0.66 18.13 -12.33
C VAL A 140 -0.56 18.92 -11.02
N ARG A 141 -1.03 20.16 -10.97
CA ARG A 141 -0.98 21.01 -9.76
C ARG A 141 -2.34 21.38 -9.21
N ASN A 142 -3.38 21.31 -10.04
CA ASN A 142 -4.74 21.73 -9.72
C ASN A 142 -5.76 20.89 -10.50
N TYR A 143 -7.03 21.02 -10.13
CA TYR A 143 -8.14 20.27 -10.72
C TYR A 143 -8.31 20.57 -12.22
N ALA A 144 -8.14 21.82 -12.66
CA ALA A 144 -8.22 22.16 -14.08
C ALA A 144 -7.15 21.43 -14.94
N GLN A 145 -5.93 21.28 -14.42
CA GLN A 145 -4.89 20.50 -15.07
C GLN A 145 -5.18 18.99 -15.03
N LEU A 146 -5.89 18.52 -14.01
CA LEU A 146 -6.39 17.15 -13.97
C LEU A 146 -7.45 16.91 -15.06
N GLU A 147 -8.41 17.80 -15.23
CA GLU A 147 -9.39 17.73 -16.33
C GLU A 147 -8.70 17.72 -17.69
N GLU A 148 -7.71 18.59 -17.89
CA GLU A 148 -6.92 18.64 -19.13
C GLU A 148 -6.13 17.34 -19.34
N ALA A 149 -5.51 16.77 -18.29
CA ALA A 149 -4.79 15.51 -18.39
C ALA A 149 -5.70 14.35 -18.82
N LEU A 150 -6.91 14.25 -18.25
CA LEU A 150 -7.85 13.17 -18.61
C LEU A 150 -8.39 13.33 -20.04
N ALA A 151 -8.65 14.57 -20.48
CA ALA A 151 -9.04 14.82 -21.87
C ALA A 151 -7.95 14.40 -22.86
N LEU A 152 -6.67 14.67 -22.55
CA LEU A 152 -5.54 14.21 -23.38
C LEU A 152 -5.46 12.68 -23.40
N LEU A 153 -5.64 12.03 -22.25
CA LEU A 153 -5.61 10.57 -22.16
C LEU A 153 -6.76 9.92 -22.94
N GLU A 154 -7.97 10.50 -22.94
CA GLU A 154 -9.09 10.06 -23.77
C GLU A 154 -8.77 10.14 -25.26
N GLU A 155 -8.12 11.22 -25.72
CA GLU A 155 -7.70 11.35 -27.12
C GLU A 155 -6.64 10.31 -27.50
N VAL A 156 -5.68 10.04 -26.60
CA VAL A 156 -4.59 9.08 -26.84
C VAL A 156 -5.06 7.62 -26.70
N ASP A 157 -6.08 7.36 -25.88
CA ASP A 157 -6.68 6.04 -25.72
C ASP A 157 -7.18 5.46 -27.06
N ALA A 158 -7.61 6.34 -27.98
CA ALA A 158 -8.06 5.96 -29.32
C ALA A 158 -7.00 5.17 -30.12
N LEU A 159 -5.72 5.26 -29.77
CA LEU A 159 -4.66 4.44 -30.37
C LEU A 159 -4.85 2.94 -30.14
N TYR A 160 -5.54 2.55 -29.06
CA TYR A 160 -5.88 1.17 -28.76
C TYR A 160 -7.17 0.68 -29.43
N GLU A 161 -7.99 1.54 -30.06
CA GLU A 161 -9.22 1.11 -30.76
C GLU A 161 -9.00 -0.07 -31.73
N PRO A 162 -7.90 -0.14 -32.53
CA PRO A 162 -7.64 -1.28 -33.39
C PRO A 162 -7.46 -2.60 -32.63
N GLU A 163 -6.95 -2.57 -31.40
CA GLU A 163 -6.74 -3.76 -30.56
C GLU A 163 -8.05 -4.46 -30.25
N LEU A 164 -9.15 -3.70 -30.12
CA LEU A 164 -10.47 -4.21 -29.76
C LEU A 164 -11.08 -5.16 -30.80
N SER A 165 -10.50 -5.20 -32.01
CA SER A 165 -10.85 -6.18 -33.03
C SER A 165 -10.28 -7.58 -32.75
N TYR A 166 -9.24 -7.68 -31.91
CA TYR A 166 -8.53 -8.91 -31.56
C TYR A 166 -8.79 -9.32 -30.12
N ASN A 167 -8.74 -8.39 -29.18
CA ASN A 167 -8.96 -8.66 -27.76
C ASN A 167 -10.07 -7.79 -27.16
N PRO A 168 -10.94 -8.32 -26.30
CA PRO A 168 -11.97 -7.52 -25.64
C PRO A 168 -11.33 -6.50 -24.68
N ALA A 169 -11.97 -5.34 -24.51
CA ALA A 169 -11.48 -4.23 -23.70
C ALA A 169 -11.08 -4.64 -22.26
N GLU A 170 -11.89 -5.49 -21.60
CA GLU A 170 -11.59 -6.03 -20.26
C GLU A 170 -10.24 -6.76 -20.23
N TRP A 171 -9.95 -7.57 -21.25
CA TRP A 171 -8.67 -8.28 -21.34
C TRP A 171 -7.51 -7.32 -21.58
N VAL A 172 -7.69 -6.33 -22.47
CA VAL A 172 -6.65 -5.33 -22.77
C VAL A 172 -6.34 -4.53 -21.51
N ARG A 173 -7.37 -4.03 -20.80
CA ARG A 173 -7.23 -3.28 -19.55
C ARG A 173 -6.45 -4.02 -18.48
N GLU A 174 -6.68 -5.33 -18.32
CA GLU A 174 -6.02 -6.12 -17.28
C GLU A 174 -4.60 -6.60 -17.65
N ASN A 175 -4.31 -6.75 -18.94
CA ASN A 175 -3.13 -7.51 -19.38
C ASN A 175 -2.17 -6.72 -20.28
N ALA A 176 -2.67 -5.80 -21.11
CA ALA A 176 -1.91 -5.19 -22.20
C ALA A 176 -2.06 -3.65 -22.32
N SER A 177 -2.71 -3.01 -21.36
CA SER A 177 -2.88 -1.55 -21.34
C SER A 177 -1.56 -0.83 -21.09
N THR A 178 -1.47 0.40 -21.59
CA THR A 178 -0.43 1.33 -21.15
C THR A 178 -0.95 2.09 -19.94
N SER A 179 -0.31 1.90 -18.79
CA SER A 179 -0.68 2.58 -17.54
C SER A 179 0.06 3.91 -17.43
N VAL A 180 -0.69 4.99 -17.24
CA VAL A 180 -0.16 6.34 -17.01
C VAL A 180 -0.43 6.74 -15.57
N ALA A 181 0.64 6.95 -14.80
CA ALA A 181 0.53 7.37 -13.41
C ALA A 181 0.21 8.87 -13.33
N ILE A 182 -0.82 9.23 -12.57
CA ILE A 182 -1.23 10.62 -12.37
C ILE A 182 -0.78 11.08 -10.99
N ARG A 183 -0.02 12.18 -10.95
CA ARG A 183 0.61 12.70 -9.74
C ARG A 183 0.27 14.17 -9.56
N TRP A 184 -0.08 14.54 -8.33
CA TRP A 184 -0.06 15.93 -7.92
C TRP A 184 1.36 16.33 -7.52
N PHE A 185 1.77 17.56 -7.80
CA PHE A 185 3.01 18.13 -7.26
C PHE A 185 2.84 19.59 -6.82
N ASP A 186 3.63 20.01 -5.84
CA ASP A 186 3.55 21.33 -5.22
C ASP A 186 4.22 22.46 -6.02
N GLY A 187 4.75 22.15 -7.21
CA GLY A 187 5.53 23.08 -8.03
C GLY A 187 7.03 23.10 -7.71
N THR A 188 7.50 22.29 -6.77
CA THR A 188 8.94 22.17 -6.47
C THR A 188 9.63 21.20 -7.41
N PHE A 189 10.90 21.51 -7.70
CA PHE A 189 11.75 20.71 -8.57
C PHE A 189 13.08 20.41 -7.88
N SER A 190 13.64 19.25 -8.19
CA SER A 190 14.99 18.86 -7.83
C SER A 190 15.98 19.87 -8.39
N ALA A 191 16.85 20.39 -7.53
CA ALA A 191 17.92 21.29 -7.95
C ALA A 191 19.03 20.57 -8.74
N GLU A 192 19.11 19.24 -8.66
CA GLU A 192 20.14 18.44 -9.31
C GLU A 192 19.69 18.01 -10.72
N ASP A 193 18.49 17.45 -10.82
CA ASP A 193 18.01 16.81 -12.05
C ASP A 193 16.88 17.59 -12.74
N GLY A 194 16.27 18.56 -12.05
CA GLY A 194 15.16 19.37 -12.60
C GLY A 194 13.79 18.69 -12.56
N ASP A 195 13.68 17.53 -11.90
CA ASP A 195 12.46 16.72 -11.85
C ASP A 195 11.49 17.19 -10.75
N PRO A 196 10.17 17.01 -10.90
CA PRO A 196 9.21 17.32 -9.86
C PRO A 196 9.54 16.62 -8.54
N THR A 197 9.51 17.38 -7.45
CA THR A 197 9.62 16.88 -6.07
C THR A 197 8.34 17.18 -5.30
N GLY A 198 8.25 16.70 -4.05
CA GLY A 198 7.07 16.96 -3.21
C GLY A 198 5.76 16.35 -3.74
N TRP A 199 5.84 15.47 -4.72
CA TRP A 199 4.68 14.92 -5.40
C TRP A 199 3.95 13.85 -4.57
N LYS A 200 2.67 13.66 -4.89
CA LYS A 200 1.79 12.61 -4.37
C LYS A 200 1.09 11.91 -5.51
N GLN A 201 1.03 10.58 -5.48
CA GLN A 201 0.27 9.82 -6.47
C GLN A 201 -1.22 9.99 -6.20
N LEU A 202 -1.98 10.31 -7.25
CA LEU A 202 -3.44 10.37 -7.23
C LEU A 202 -4.06 9.03 -7.66
N GLY A 203 -3.45 8.38 -8.66
CA GLY A 203 -3.89 7.10 -9.20
C GLY A 203 -3.18 6.76 -10.50
N ASP A 204 -3.64 5.71 -11.17
CA ASP A 204 -3.15 5.26 -12.46
C ASP A 204 -4.32 5.17 -13.44
N VAL A 205 -4.13 5.65 -14.67
CA VAL A 205 -5.12 5.56 -15.75
C VAL A 205 -4.61 4.55 -16.77
N ALA A 206 -5.43 3.56 -17.10
CA ALA A 206 -5.09 2.56 -18.10
C ALA A 206 -5.63 2.98 -19.47
N LEU A 207 -4.77 2.97 -20.50
CA LEU A 207 -5.17 3.14 -21.90
C LEU A 207 -5.37 1.77 -22.55
N TYR A 208 -6.57 1.53 -23.06
CA TYR A 208 -7.02 0.24 -23.59
C TYR A 208 -8.11 0.34 -24.69
N GLY A 209 -8.47 1.54 -25.14
CA GLY A 209 -9.34 1.80 -26.30
C GLY A 209 -10.81 2.04 -25.97
N GLU A 210 -11.21 1.89 -24.71
CA GLU A 210 -12.54 2.27 -24.20
C GLU A 210 -12.42 2.94 -22.83
N LEU A 211 -11.47 3.88 -22.67
CA LEU A 211 -11.27 4.65 -21.44
C LEU A 211 -12.57 5.37 -21.02
N ASP A 212 -12.95 5.24 -19.75
CA ASP A 212 -14.01 6.07 -19.15
C ASP A 212 -13.38 7.26 -18.43
N ALA A 213 -13.12 8.32 -19.19
CA ALA A 213 -12.44 9.51 -18.68
C ALA A 213 -13.25 10.24 -17.60
N GLU A 214 -14.58 10.13 -17.59
CA GLU A 214 -15.44 10.75 -16.57
C GLU A 214 -15.34 10.00 -15.24
N GLU A 215 -15.37 8.66 -15.26
CA GLU A 215 -15.19 7.84 -14.06
C GLU A 215 -13.79 7.98 -13.46
N ASP A 216 -12.75 7.96 -14.31
CA ASP A 216 -11.36 8.12 -13.86
C ASP A 216 -11.12 9.55 -13.33
N LEU A 217 -11.70 10.58 -13.95
CA LEU A 217 -11.64 11.94 -13.43
C LEU A 217 -12.27 12.04 -12.04
N GLU A 218 -13.46 11.46 -11.82
CA GLU A 218 -14.12 11.50 -10.51
C GLU A 218 -13.28 10.81 -9.42
N THR A 219 -12.66 9.69 -9.75
CA THR A 219 -11.77 8.94 -8.85
C THR A 219 -10.52 9.74 -8.50
N LEU A 220 -9.83 10.28 -9.51
CA LEU A 220 -8.62 11.08 -9.31
C LEU A 220 -8.92 12.42 -8.62
N ALA A 221 -10.07 13.03 -8.91
CA ALA A 221 -10.52 14.25 -8.27
C ALA A 221 -10.83 14.05 -6.80
N SER A 222 -11.39 12.88 -6.43
CA SER A 222 -11.60 12.51 -5.03
C SER A 222 -10.26 12.34 -4.29
N ALA A 223 -9.27 11.70 -4.92
CA ALA A 223 -7.92 11.60 -4.36
C ALA A 223 -7.26 12.98 -4.21
N TYR A 224 -7.42 13.87 -5.19
CA TYR A 224 -6.91 15.24 -5.13
C TYR A 224 -7.60 16.07 -4.05
N ALA A 225 -8.93 15.94 -3.91
CA ALA A 225 -9.71 16.57 -2.84
C ALA A 225 -9.23 16.13 -1.45
N GLN A 226 -8.87 14.85 -1.28
CA GLN A 226 -8.28 14.35 -0.04
C GLN A 226 -6.93 15.01 0.26
N LEU A 227 -6.08 15.28 -0.74
CA LEU A 227 -4.83 16.03 -0.52
C LEU A 227 -5.09 17.46 -0.01
N ILE A 228 -6.18 18.10 -0.45
CA ILE A 228 -6.58 19.42 0.06
C ILE A 228 -7.08 19.30 1.50
N ALA A 229 -7.93 18.30 1.81
CA ALA A 229 -8.41 18.05 3.17
C ALA A 229 -7.25 17.75 4.14
N ASP A 230 -6.22 17.05 3.65
CA ASP A 230 -4.99 16.76 4.40
C ASP A 230 -4.03 17.96 4.52
N SER A 231 -4.40 19.12 3.95
CA SER A 231 -3.55 20.32 3.87
C SER A 231 -2.21 20.10 3.17
N VAL A 232 -2.12 19.06 2.33
CA VAL A 232 -0.95 18.76 1.49
C VAL A 232 -0.99 19.60 0.23
N ALA A 233 -2.15 19.66 -0.43
CA ALA A 233 -2.39 20.54 -1.56
C ALA A 233 -3.05 21.85 -1.11
N PRO A 234 -2.76 22.98 -1.76
CA PRO A 234 -3.44 24.24 -1.47
C PRO A 234 -4.91 24.17 -1.87
N ALA A 235 -5.75 25.00 -1.25
CA ALA A 235 -7.14 25.15 -1.65
C ALA A 235 -7.25 25.55 -3.13
N ASP A 236 -8.13 24.86 -3.85
CA ASP A 236 -8.36 25.03 -5.28
C ASP A 236 -9.81 25.45 -5.54
N ALA A 237 -9.98 26.64 -6.11
CA ALA A 237 -11.30 27.19 -6.42
C ALA A 237 -11.96 26.55 -7.66
N THR A 238 -11.21 25.75 -8.43
CA THR A 238 -11.71 25.04 -9.61
C THR A 238 -12.28 23.66 -9.27
N LEU A 239 -11.92 23.09 -8.12
CA LEU A 239 -12.47 21.83 -7.64
C LEU A 239 -13.95 21.99 -7.24
N PRO A 240 -14.85 21.09 -7.67
CA PRO A 240 -16.24 21.11 -7.23
C PRO A 240 -16.37 20.99 -5.70
N GLU A 241 -17.09 21.93 -5.07
CA GLU A 241 -17.27 21.99 -3.60
C GLU A 241 -17.81 20.67 -3.03
N ARG A 242 -18.68 19.96 -3.77
CA ARG A 242 -19.25 18.66 -3.38
C ARG A 242 -18.21 17.59 -3.04
N LEU A 243 -17.00 17.67 -3.61
CA LEU A 243 -15.92 16.71 -3.37
C LEU A 243 -15.23 16.96 -2.01
N LEU A 244 -15.43 18.14 -1.41
CA LEU A 244 -14.87 18.49 -0.10
C LEU A 244 -15.88 18.36 1.04
N GLU A 245 -17.19 18.44 0.76
CA GLU A 245 -18.27 18.58 1.76
C GLU A 245 -18.34 17.48 2.83
N ALA A 246 -17.77 16.31 2.57
CA ALA A 246 -17.78 15.15 3.49
C ALA A 246 -16.39 14.60 3.80
N LEU A 247 -15.32 15.28 3.38
CA LEU A 247 -13.96 14.82 3.62
C LEU A 247 -13.48 15.24 5.00
N HIS A 248 -12.80 14.30 5.62
CA HIS A 248 -12.06 14.50 6.86
C HIS A 248 -10.58 14.42 6.54
N ARG A 249 -9.76 15.14 7.31
CA ARG A 249 -8.31 14.94 7.26
C ARG A 249 -7.98 13.48 7.61
N THR A 250 -7.22 12.78 6.79
CA THR A 250 -6.87 11.37 6.94
C THR A 250 -6.16 11.10 8.26
N THR A 251 -5.28 12.02 8.67
CA THR A 251 -4.44 11.87 9.86
C THR A 251 -4.29 13.14 10.66
N ILE A 252 -4.38 13.02 11.98
CA ILE A 252 -4.03 14.05 12.94
C ILE A 252 -2.67 13.74 13.54
N ASP A 253 -1.81 14.73 13.59
CA ASP A 253 -0.40 14.69 13.95
C ASP A 253 -0.10 15.35 15.29
N ARG A 254 -1.08 16.03 15.91
CA ARG A 254 -0.89 16.76 17.17
C ARG A 254 -1.99 16.47 18.20
N ILE A 255 -1.61 16.50 19.49
CA ILE A 255 -2.53 16.53 20.63
C ILE A 255 -2.16 17.71 21.52
N ALA A 256 -3.16 18.46 21.98
CA ALA A 256 -3.01 19.46 23.02
C ALA A 256 -3.84 19.09 24.24
N VAL A 257 -3.26 19.22 25.44
CA VAL A 257 -3.91 18.93 26.71
C VAL A 257 -3.99 20.22 27.51
N ARG A 258 -5.20 20.69 27.82
CA ARG A 258 -5.45 21.97 28.53
C ARG A 258 -4.69 23.15 27.91
N GLY A 259 -4.70 23.21 26.58
CA GLY A 259 -3.98 24.22 25.79
C GLY A 259 -2.46 24.03 25.68
N GLU A 260 -1.86 23.01 26.29
CA GLU A 260 -0.44 22.70 26.14
C GLU A 260 -0.23 21.53 25.17
N GLU A 261 0.56 21.74 24.11
CA GLU A 261 0.84 20.70 23.11
C GLU A 261 1.70 19.58 23.71
N VAL A 262 1.30 18.33 23.44
CA VAL A 262 2.09 17.15 23.78
C VAL A 262 3.42 17.23 23.01
N PRO A 263 4.58 17.23 23.69
CA PRO A 263 5.85 17.45 23.03
C PRO A 263 6.27 16.24 22.22
N PHE A 264 5.86 16.18 20.95
CA PHE A 264 6.43 15.26 19.97
C PHE A 264 7.80 15.79 19.55
N GLY A 265 8.86 15.34 20.23
CA GLY A 265 10.23 15.76 19.93
C GLY A 265 10.69 15.29 18.55
N LEU A 266 10.45 16.11 17.51
CA LEU A 266 11.02 15.97 16.16
C LEU A 266 11.92 17.16 15.77
N GLY A 267 12.43 17.91 16.75
CA GLY A 267 13.50 18.88 16.49
C GLY A 267 14.79 18.17 16.06
N GLU A 268 15.65 18.86 15.30
CA GLU A 268 16.97 18.44 14.77
C GLU A 268 18.02 18.04 15.85
N THR A 269 17.61 17.48 16.97
CA THR A 269 18.52 16.86 17.92
C THR A 269 18.91 15.50 17.40
N SER A 270 20.21 15.36 17.12
CA SER A 270 20.91 14.12 16.78
C SER A 270 20.27 12.89 17.44
N TRP A 271 20.05 11.88 16.61
CA TRP A 271 19.46 10.56 16.85
C TRP A 271 19.83 9.81 18.15
N GLY A 272 20.74 10.31 18.99
CA GLY A 272 21.29 9.64 20.17
C GLY A 272 20.88 10.14 21.58
N ASP A 273 20.20 11.28 21.76
CA ASP A 273 20.02 11.87 23.12
C ASP A 273 18.56 12.07 23.59
N ALA A 274 17.56 11.57 22.86
CA ALA A 274 16.17 11.59 23.33
C ALA A 274 15.89 10.43 24.29
N THR A 275 15.41 10.73 25.51
CA THR A 275 15.21 9.78 26.62
C THR A 275 14.07 8.77 26.45
N ASN A 276 13.41 8.68 25.28
CA ASN A 276 12.54 7.55 24.95
C ASN A 276 12.62 7.20 23.45
N PRO A 277 13.45 6.23 23.05
CA PRO A 277 13.66 5.84 21.66
C PRO A 277 12.50 5.03 21.04
N TYR A 278 11.62 4.41 21.84
CA TYR A 278 10.68 3.40 21.33
C TYR A 278 9.41 3.99 20.68
N GLN A 279 8.82 5.06 21.22
CA GLN A 279 7.75 5.76 20.48
C GLN A 279 8.28 6.65 19.34
N ARG A 280 9.58 7.01 19.37
CA ARG A 280 10.22 7.73 18.26
C ARG A 280 10.29 6.86 17.01
N ASP A 281 10.68 5.58 17.13
CA ASP A 281 10.74 4.66 15.99
C ASP A 281 9.34 4.28 15.46
N HIS A 282 8.31 4.33 16.31
CA HIS A 282 6.93 3.99 15.93
C HIS A 282 6.10 5.15 15.38
N ILE A 283 6.33 6.38 15.87
CA ILE A 283 5.79 7.60 15.27
C ILE A 283 6.58 7.94 13.99
N SER A 284 7.88 7.63 13.91
CA SER A 284 8.65 7.79 12.67
C SER A 284 8.34 6.73 11.60
N ALA A 285 7.97 5.49 11.98
CA ALA A 285 7.42 4.52 11.04
C ALA A 285 5.99 4.84 10.55
N GLY A 286 5.34 5.84 11.16
CA GLY A 286 4.04 6.42 10.76
C GLY A 286 4.09 7.94 10.58
N GLY A 287 5.26 8.51 10.26
CA GLY A 287 5.43 9.91 9.84
C GLY A 287 5.05 11.04 10.80
N GLY A 288 4.79 10.80 12.09
CA GLY A 288 4.28 11.86 12.99
C GLY A 288 2.78 11.76 13.33
N VAL A 289 2.10 10.69 12.91
CA VAL A 289 0.64 10.56 13.06
C VAL A 289 0.23 10.06 14.44
N VAL A 290 -0.72 10.74 15.06
CA VAL A 290 -1.29 10.47 16.39
C VAL A 290 -2.66 9.80 16.31
N ALA A 291 -3.48 10.21 15.35
CA ALA A 291 -4.77 9.59 15.08
C ALA A 291 -5.04 9.52 13.57
N HIS A 292 -5.88 8.57 13.16
CA HIS A 292 -6.37 8.45 11.80
C HIS A 292 -7.89 8.53 11.78
N TRP A 293 -8.46 9.07 10.71
CA TRP A 293 -9.90 9.03 10.47
C TRP A 293 -10.34 7.59 10.17
N SER A 294 -11.48 7.18 10.73
CA SER A 294 -12.13 5.90 10.42
C SER A 294 -13.51 6.15 9.86
N ASP A 295 -13.72 5.87 8.58
CA ASP A 295 -15.04 5.95 7.95
C ASP A 295 -16.05 4.97 8.56
N GLU A 296 -15.58 3.79 8.99
CA GLU A 296 -16.43 2.78 9.63
C GLU A 296 -17.00 3.29 10.97
N GLN A 297 -16.20 4.00 11.75
CA GLN A 297 -16.61 4.51 13.06
C GLN A 297 -17.07 5.97 13.03
N GLY A 298 -16.84 6.69 11.94
CA GLY A 298 -17.13 8.11 11.79
C GLY A 298 -16.39 8.98 12.82
N CYS A 299 -15.16 8.61 13.18
CA CYS A 299 -14.37 9.32 14.18
C CYS A 299 -12.86 9.14 14.00
N TYR A 300 -12.08 9.95 14.71
CA TYR A 300 -10.64 9.81 14.80
C TYR A 300 -10.25 8.74 15.82
N LEU A 301 -9.41 7.80 15.39
CA LEU A 301 -8.88 6.73 16.20
C LEU A 301 -7.44 7.03 16.64
N VAL A 302 -7.26 7.27 17.94
CA VAL A 302 -5.98 7.46 18.60
C VAL A 302 -5.33 6.10 18.86
N ARG A 303 -4.05 5.98 18.54
CA ARG A 303 -3.29 4.76 18.80
C ARG A 303 -2.72 4.79 20.22
N VAL A 304 -3.09 3.80 21.03
CA VAL A 304 -2.67 3.69 22.43
C VAL A 304 -1.93 2.38 22.66
N ASN A 305 -0.72 2.47 23.22
CA ASN A 305 0.10 1.31 23.56
C ASN A 305 -0.59 0.47 24.65
N MET A 306 -0.58 -0.84 24.49
CA MET A 306 -1.13 -1.87 25.38
C MET A 306 -0.06 -2.50 26.30
N ASP A 307 1.18 -1.98 26.31
CA ASP A 307 2.33 -2.48 27.08
C ASP A 307 2.77 -3.90 26.67
N GLY A 308 2.81 -4.16 25.36
CA GLY A 308 3.11 -5.51 24.91
C GLY A 308 4.60 -5.76 24.70
N THR A 309 5.10 -6.65 25.53
CA THR A 309 6.11 -7.64 25.18
C THR A 309 5.84 -8.88 26.04
N ASP A 310 6.36 -10.06 25.63
CA ASP A 310 6.54 -11.15 26.61
C ASP A 310 7.27 -10.53 27.81
N PRO A 311 6.86 -10.76 29.08
CA PRO A 311 7.54 -10.21 30.25
C PRO A 311 9.06 -10.47 30.29
N ARG A 312 9.56 -11.40 29.46
CA ARG A 312 10.97 -11.76 29.27
C ARG A 312 11.73 -10.89 28.24
N ASP A 313 11.02 -10.18 27.37
CA ASP A 313 11.54 -9.30 26.30
C ASP A 313 11.21 -7.82 26.56
N ARG A 314 10.72 -7.49 27.76
CA ARG A 314 10.28 -6.15 28.14
C ARG A 314 11.46 -5.21 28.35
N ASP A 315 11.79 -4.42 27.34
CA ASP A 315 12.66 -3.25 27.46
C ASP A 315 11.81 -2.04 27.93
N GLU A 316 11.66 -1.90 29.25
CA GLU A 316 11.34 -0.67 30.02
C GLU A 316 10.53 0.47 29.33
N SER A 317 9.37 0.21 28.71
CA SER A 317 8.59 1.32 28.14
C SER A 317 7.07 1.08 28.10
N GLY A 318 6.37 1.49 29.15
CA GLY A 318 4.93 1.70 29.12
C GLY A 318 4.50 2.81 28.15
N SER A 319 3.21 3.15 28.12
CA SER A 319 2.64 4.08 27.14
C SER A 319 3.09 5.54 27.37
N TRP A 320 4.07 6.02 26.58
CA TRP A 320 4.53 7.41 26.62
C TRP A 320 3.42 8.41 26.31
N LEU A 321 2.52 8.12 25.36
CA LEU A 321 1.42 9.03 25.06
C LEU A 321 0.49 9.20 26.27
N VAL A 322 0.17 8.09 26.96
CA VAL A 322 -0.61 8.13 28.21
C VAL A 322 0.15 8.89 29.30
N GLN A 323 1.46 8.67 29.42
CA GLN A 323 2.31 9.41 30.35
C GLN A 323 2.25 10.93 30.11
N GLN A 324 2.45 11.37 28.86
CA GLN A 324 2.47 12.79 28.54
C GLN A 324 1.10 13.43 28.80
N VAL A 325 0.02 12.79 28.35
CA VAL A 325 -1.33 13.31 28.58
C VAL A 325 -1.65 13.38 30.07
N ALA A 326 -1.34 12.33 30.85
CA ALA A 326 -1.55 12.35 32.29
C ALA A 326 -0.76 13.47 32.99
N GLN A 327 0.51 13.67 32.61
CA GLN A 327 1.36 14.70 33.20
C GLN A 327 0.88 16.12 32.86
N LEU A 328 0.53 16.39 31.61
CA LEU A 328 0.01 17.69 31.18
C LEU A 328 -1.37 17.99 31.78
N ALA A 329 -2.18 16.96 31.98
CA ALA A 329 -3.45 17.08 32.71
C ALA A 329 -3.26 17.31 34.23
N GLY A 330 -2.02 17.39 34.73
CA GLY A 330 -1.71 17.63 36.15
C GLY A 330 -1.77 16.38 37.03
N GLY A 331 -1.75 15.20 36.41
CA GLY A 331 -1.80 13.90 37.06
C GLY A 331 -0.44 13.24 37.26
N SER A 332 -0.48 11.94 37.53
CA SER A 332 0.68 11.06 37.70
C SER A 332 0.62 9.87 36.77
N TYR A 333 1.80 9.33 36.44
CA TYR A 333 1.98 8.13 35.64
C TYR A 333 3.02 7.25 36.31
N GLU A 334 2.73 5.95 36.38
CA GLU A 334 3.63 4.93 36.92
C GLU A 334 3.66 3.74 35.97
N ASP A 335 4.85 3.21 35.73
CA ASP A 335 5.09 2.02 34.91
C ASP A 335 5.77 0.97 35.78
N ASP A 336 5.24 -0.25 35.79
CA ASP A 336 5.71 -1.35 36.63
C ASP A 336 5.76 -2.67 35.86
N ALA A 337 6.24 -3.76 36.46
CA ALA A 337 6.46 -5.05 35.80
C ALA A 337 5.19 -5.75 35.26
N ILE A 338 3.98 -5.28 35.58
CA ILE A 338 2.71 -5.88 35.14
C ILE A 338 1.89 -4.97 34.23
N GLY A 339 2.22 -3.68 34.13
CA GLY A 339 1.52 -2.75 33.27
C GLY A 339 1.91 -1.31 33.54
N PHE A 340 1.09 -0.38 33.07
CA PHE A 340 1.19 1.03 33.45
C PHE A 340 -0.12 1.55 34.05
N SER A 341 0.01 2.52 34.95
CA SER A 341 -1.09 3.15 35.67
C SER A 341 -0.99 4.66 35.57
N TRP A 342 -2.13 5.34 35.63
CA TRP A 342 -2.20 6.79 35.69
C TRP A 342 -3.29 7.26 36.64
N GLU A 343 -3.15 8.49 37.12
CA GLU A 343 -4.17 9.18 37.91
C GLU A 343 -4.28 10.64 37.47
N VAL A 344 -5.46 11.10 37.08
CA VAL A 344 -5.76 12.49 36.70
C VAL A 344 -7.07 12.89 37.36
N ASP A 345 -7.09 13.95 38.17
CA ASP A 345 -8.30 14.47 38.83
C ASP A 345 -9.18 13.40 39.53
N GLY A 346 -8.54 12.39 40.12
CA GLY A 346 -9.21 11.26 40.79
C GLY A 346 -9.74 10.16 39.85
N MET A 347 -9.56 10.30 38.53
CA MET A 347 -9.67 9.22 37.56
C MET A 347 -8.41 8.36 37.62
N ARG A 348 -8.56 7.11 38.03
CA ARG A 348 -7.47 6.14 38.09
C ARG A 348 -7.62 5.11 36.98
N GLY A 349 -6.57 4.94 36.19
CA GLY A 349 -6.50 3.93 35.15
C GLY A 349 -5.33 2.98 35.33
N HIS A 350 -5.48 1.75 34.83
CA HIS A 350 -4.44 0.75 34.72
C HIS A 350 -4.64 -0.07 33.44
N MET A 351 -3.57 -0.25 32.67
CA MET A 351 -3.54 -1.08 31.47
C MET A 351 -2.51 -2.18 31.64
N GLU A 352 -2.93 -3.41 31.36
CA GLU A 352 -2.08 -4.61 31.44
C GLU A 352 -2.32 -5.49 30.21
N TYR A 353 -1.24 -5.85 29.51
CA TYR A 353 -1.30 -6.85 28.45
C TYR A 353 -1.60 -8.24 29.03
N ILE A 354 -2.64 -8.90 28.54
CA ILE A 354 -3.06 -10.22 29.05
C ILE A 354 -2.75 -11.39 28.10
N GLY A 355 -2.35 -11.11 26.85
CA GLY A 355 -1.90 -12.12 25.91
C GLY A 355 -2.64 -12.10 24.56
N LEU A 356 -2.63 -13.25 23.90
CA LEU A 356 -3.30 -13.48 22.61
C LEU A 356 -4.57 -14.31 22.80
N GLU A 357 -5.70 -13.82 22.28
CA GLU A 357 -6.97 -14.55 22.21
C GLU A 357 -7.54 -14.46 20.80
N ASN A 358 -7.84 -15.61 20.17
CA ASN A 358 -8.40 -15.69 18.81
C ASN A 358 -7.65 -14.84 17.77
N ASP A 359 -6.32 -14.95 17.75
CA ASP A 359 -5.43 -14.18 16.86
C ASP A 359 -5.52 -12.65 17.05
N ARG A 360 -5.98 -12.21 18.22
CA ARG A 360 -5.97 -10.81 18.65
C ARG A 360 -5.09 -10.63 19.87
N LYS A 361 -4.31 -9.55 19.90
CA LYS A 361 -3.62 -9.12 21.12
C LYS A 361 -4.64 -8.47 22.04
N VAL A 362 -4.61 -8.81 23.32
CA VAL A 362 -5.61 -8.40 24.29
C VAL A 362 -4.96 -7.78 25.51
N ALA A 363 -5.51 -6.65 25.95
CA ALA A 363 -5.15 -5.99 27.21
C ALA A 363 -6.38 -5.76 28.09
N ARG A 364 -6.14 -5.80 29.40
CA ARG A 364 -7.10 -5.47 30.43
C ARG A 364 -6.95 -3.99 30.77
N LEU A 365 -8.04 -3.25 30.60
CA LEU A 365 -8.16 -1.84 31.00
C LEU A 365 -9.04 -1.76 32.24
N GLU A 366 -8.46 -1.35 33.37
CA GLU A 366 -9.19 -0.97 34.58
C GLU A 366 -9.28 0.54 34.67
N LEU A 367 -10.50 1.09 34.68
CA LEU A 367 -10.76 2.52 34.83
C LEU A 367 -11.72 2.75 36.00
N ASN A 368 -11.27 3.44 37.05
CA ASN A 368 -12.02 3.67 38.29
C ASN A 368 -12.65 2.41 38.89
N GLY A 369 -11.90 1.30 38.90
CA GLY A 369 -12.36 0.01 39.41
C GLY A 369 -13.33 -0.74 38.48
N ARG A 370 -13.59 -0.24 37.27
CA ARG A 370 -14.32 -0.96 36.23
C ARG A 370 -13.33 -1.62 35.28
N ILE A 371 -13.46 -2.93 35.12
CA ILE A 371 -12.59 -3.71 34.26
C ILE A 371 -13.26 -3.90 32.89
N SER A 372 -12.50 -3.66 31.84
CA SER A 372 -12.84 -3.86 30.44
C SER A 372 -11.67 -4.49 29.70
N THR A 373 -11.93 -4.91 28.46
CA THR A 373 -10.95 -5.57 27.62
C THR A 373 -10.83 -4.81 26.31
N VAL A 374 -9.60 -4.49 25.91
CA VAL A 374 -9.27 -3.87 24.62
C VAL A 374 -8.45 -4.86 23.80
N SER A 375 -8.62 -4.86 22.48
CA SER A 375 -7.91 -5.80 21.62
C SER A 375 -7.65 -5.27 20.21
N CYS A 376 -6.57 -5.71 19.57
CA CYS A 376 -6.24 -5.42 18.18
C CYS A 376 -5.93 -6.70 17.38
N SER A 377 -6.07 -6.67 16.05
CA SER A 377 -5.68 -7.82 15.21
C SER A 377 -4.18 -8.08 15.32
N ALA A 378 -3.77 -9.36 15.42
CA ALA A 378 -2.35 -9.71 15.41
C ALA A 378 -1.67 -9.45 14.04
N GLU A 379 -2.45 -9.41 12.95
CA GLU A 379 -1.95 -9.13 11.59
C GLU A 379 -1.73 -7.63 11.35
N GLU A 380 -2.62 -6.78 11.85
CA GLU A 380 -2.43 -5.31 11.89
C GLU A 380 -1.30 -4.92 12.85
N ALA A 381 -1.01 -5.78 13.83
CA ALA A 381 0.04 -5.62 14.83
C ALA A 381 1.43 -6.03 14.33
N GLY A 382 1.69 -5.99 13.02
CA GLY A 382 2.94 -6.42 12.38
C GLY A 382 4.22 -5.87 13.05
N LEU A 383 4.11 -4.77 13.80
CA LEU A 383 5.17 -4.21 14.65
C LEU A 383 4.67 -3.52 15.95
N SER A 384 3.45 -3.77 16.48
CA SER A 384 3.00 -3.01 17.67
C SER A 384 1.92 -3.63 18.52
N ASP A 385 2.11 -3.55 19.83
CA ASP A 385 1.13 -3.83 20.87
C ASP A 385 0.30 -2.59 21.16
N ALA A 386 -0.54 -2.17 20.22
CA ALA A 386 -1.35 -0.96 20.37
C ALA A 386 -2.79 -1.19 19.93
N VAL A 387 -3.73 -0.51 20.58
CA VAL A 387 -5.14 -0.48 20.20
C VAL A 387 -5.47 0.87 19.58
N ALA A 388 -6.28 0.87 18.53
CA ALA A 388 -6.91 2.06 17.99
C ALA A 388 -8.20 2.31 18.78
N MET A 389 -8.34 3.48 19.40
CA MET A 389 -9.53 3.85 20.17
C MET A 389 -10.05 5.22 19.74
N PRO A 390 -11.37 5.46 19.75
CA PRO A 390 -11.92 6.77 19.48
C PRO A 390 -11.28 7.86 20.34
N ALA A 391 -11.04 9.04 19.77
CA ALA A 391 -10.43 10.17 20.47
C ALA A 391 -11.22 10.55 21.76
N GLU A 392 -12.55 10.43 21.73
CA GLU A 392 -13.41 10.62 22.90
C GLU A 392 -13.14 9.58 24.00
N ASP A 393 -13.01 8.31 23.64
CA ASP A 393 -12.69 7.22 24.57
C ASP A 393 -11.29 7.39 25.16
N PHE A 394 -10.33 7.83 24.34
CA PHE A 394 -8.98 8.17 24.79
C PHE A 394 -8.99 9.31 25.81
N ALA A 395 -9.72 10.40 25.55
CA ALA A 395 -9.85 11.51 26.50
C ALA A 395 -10.51 11.06 27.82
N ALA A 396 -11.52 10.20 27.72
CA ALA A 396 -12.25 9.67 28.87
C ALA A 396 -11.35 8.83 29.81
N LEU A 397 -10.24 8.27 29.33
CA LEU A 397 -9.24 7.62 30.19
C LEU A 397 -8.73 8.56 31.29
N PHE A 398 -8.69 9.87 31.02
CA PHE A 398 -8.16 10.89 31.93
C PHE A 398 -9.28 11.76 32.55
N GLY A 399 -10.54 11.46 32.26
CA GLY A 399 -11.67 12.31 32.65
C GLY A 399 -11.76 13.63 31.89
N LEU A 400 -11.11 13.71 30.73
CA LEU A 400 -11.13 14.87 29.84
C LEU A 400 -12.17 14.68 28.73
N THR A 401 -12.42 15.75 28.00
CA THR A 401 -13.22 15.76 26.77
C THR A 401 -12.33 15.96 25.54
N ALA A 402 -12.66 15.31 24.42
CA ALA A 402 -11.95 15.49 23.16
C ALA A 402 -12.71 16.45 22.23
N SER A 403 -11.97 17.28 21.50
CA SER A 403 -12.45 17.97 20.30
C SER A 403 -11.36 17.97 19.24
N VAL A 404 -11.74 17.84 17.97
CA VAL A 404 -10.77 17.78 16.86
C VAL A 404 -10.86 19.06 16.04
N ASP A 405 -9.72 19.71 15.84
CA ASP A 405 -9.53 20.79 14.88
C ASP A 405 -8.75 20.24 13.69
N GLU A 406 -9.48 19.89 12.62
CA GLU A 406 -8.87 19.31 11.41
C GLU A 406 -8.05 20.31 10.61
N ALA A 407 -8.43 21.60 10.65
CA ALA A 407 -7.73 22.66 9.94
C ALA A 407 -6.33 22.87 10.53
N GLU A 408 -6.23 22.80 11.86
CA GLU A 408 -4.94 22.79 12.54
C GLU A 408 -4.30 21.39 12.55
N GLY A 409 -5.07 20.31 12.42
CA GLY A 409 -4.54 18.96 12.62
C GLY A 409 -4.19 18.71 14.09
N VAL A 410 -5.09 19.07 15.01
CA VAL A 410 -4.90 18.93 16.46
C VAL A 410 -6.12 18.28 17.10
N ILE A 411 -5.91 17.33 18.00
CA ILE A 411 -6.93 16.90 18.96
C ILE A 411 -6.70 17.64 20.28
N HIS A 412 -7.70 18.39 20.74
CA HIS A 412 -7.70 19.08 22.02
C HIS A 412 -8.36 18.22 23.10
N LEU A 413 -7.68 18.06 24.23
CA LEU A 413 -8.12 17.33 25.42
C LEU A 413 -8.28 18.32 26.59
N GLU A 414 -9.52 18.52 27.06
CA GLU A 414 -9.88 19.54 28.06
C GLU A 414 -10.56 18.97 29.31
#